data_AF-A0A7J7M3B0-F1
#
_entry.id   AF-A0A7J7M3B0-F1
#
_cell.length_a   1.000
_cell.length_b   1.000
_cell.length_c   1.000
_cell.angle_alpha   90.00
_cell.angle_beta   90.00
_cell.angle_gamma   90.00
#
_symmetry.space_group_name_H-M   'P 1'
#
loop_
_entity.id
_entity.type
_entity.pdbx_description
1 polymer ?
#
loop_
_entity_poly.entity_id
_entity_poly.type
_entity_poly.pdbx_seq_one_letter_code
_entity_poly.pdbx_strand_id
1 'polypeptide(L)'
;MQVAERILCRHPFNESKRAYVVPQYVEELLKCYWPGGSDETRQRLPPINEIRSCCIEQLDQMRPDHMRRLNPTPYKISVSAKLYDFIHFLWLNEAPVGELQ
;
A
#
# COMPACT_ATOMS: atom_id res chain seq x y z
N MET A 1 8.25 -5.95 5.28
CA MET A 1 9.24 -5.34 4.37
C MET A 1 10.32 -4.76 5.25
N GLN A 2 11.60 -4.93 4.91
CA GLN A 2 12.70 -4.38 5.71
C GLN A 2 13.40 -3.25 4.94
N VAL A 3 13.99 -2.32 5.70
CA VAL A 3 14.81 -1.23 5.13
C VAL A 3 16.06 -1.83 4.48
N ALA A 4 16.52 -1.23 3.37
CA ALA A 4 17.68 -1.66 2.60
C ALA A 4 17.59 -3.08 1.97
N GLU A 5 16.47 -3.77 2.15
CA GLU A 5 16.17 -5.03 1.49
C GLU A 5 15.68 -4.76 0.07
N ARG A 6 16.17 -5.53 -0.91
CA ARG A 6 15.70 -5.43 -2.30
C ARG A 6 14.37 -6.15 -2.45
N ILE A 7 13.33 -5.42 -2.82
CA ILE A 7 11.96 -5.94 -2.90
C ILE A 7 11.46 -5.87 -4.34
N LEU A 8 10.80 -6.92 -4.81
CA LEU A 8 10.09 -6.92 -6.09
C LEU A 8 8.68 -6.37 -5.89
N CYS A 9 8.44 -5.17 -6.40
CA CYS A 9 7.14 -4.52 -6.42
C CYS A 9 6.44 -4.79 -7.76
N ARG A 10 5.22 -5.32 -7.72
CA ARG A 10 4.41 -5.63 -8.91
C ARG A 10 3.13 -4.81 -8.93
N HIS A 11 2.69 -4.42 -10.12
CA HIS A 11 1.35 -3.87 -10.29
C HIS A 11 0.31 -5.01 -10.20
N PRO A 12 -0.84 -4.82 -9.54
CA PRO A 12 -1.83 -5.89 -9.36
C PRO A 12 -2.38 -6.49 -10.66
N PHE A 13 -2.55 -5.67 -11.70
CA PHE A 13 -3.25 -6.06 -12.94
C PHE A 13 -2.40 -5.99 -14.22
N ASN A 14 -1.19 -5.47 -14.14
CA ASN A 14 -0.37 -5.23 -15.33
C ASN A 14 0.99 -5.88 -15.11
N GLU A 15 1.15 -7.07 -15.65
CA GLU A 15 2.31 -7.92 -15.42
C GLU A 15 3.63 -7.27 -15.85
N SER A 16 3.57 -6.44 -16.91
CA SER A 16 4.74 -5.70 -17.42
C SER A 16 5.20 -4.60 -16.45
N LYS A 17 4.31 -4.07 -15.60
CA LYS A 17 4.61 -3.01 -14.64
C LYS A 17 5.15 -3.61 -13.34
N ARG A 18 6.46 -3.88 -13.32
CA ARG A 18 7.19 -4.40 -12.17
C ARG A 18 8.54 -3.70 -12.00
N ALA A 19 9.01 -3.56 -10.77
CA ALA A 19 10.29 -2.93 -10.47
C ALA A 19 10.91 -3.51 -9.21
N TYR A 20 12.25 -3.58 -9.19
CA TYR A 20 12.98 -3.78 -7.94
C TYR A 20 13.16 -2.43 -7.24
N VAL A 21 12.84 -2.39 -5.96
CA VAL A 21 12.97 -1.20 -5.12
C VAL A 21 13.81 -1.57 -3.89
N VAL A 22 14.72 -0.68 -3.52
CA VAL A 22 15.45 -0.74 -2.25
C VAL A 22 15.00 0.49 -1.45
N PRO A 23 14.07 0.33 -0.48
CA PRO A 23 13.56 1.46 0.28
C PRO A 23 14.62 1.94 1.29
N GLN A 24 14.77 3.25 1.40
CA GLN A 24 15.59 3.88 2.45
C GLN A 24 14.85 3.93 3.79
N TYR A 25 13.52 3.94 3.75
CA TYR A 25 12.64 3.95 4.91
C TYR A 25 11.39 3.13 4.60
N VAL A 26 10.87 2.43 5.61
CA VAL A 26 9.67 1.60 5.52
C VAL A 26 8.80 1.92 6.73
N GLU A 27 7.55 2.27 6.48
CA GLU A 27 6.57 2.61 7.50
C GLU A 27 5.35 1.70 7.41
N GLU A 28 4.86 1.25 8.57
CA GLU A 28 3.61 0.51 8.67
C GLU A 28 2.44 1.49 8.80
N LEU A 29 1.58 1.53 7.77
CA LEU A 29 0.49 2.50 7.70
C LEU A 29 -0.74 2.11 8.54
N LEU A 30 -0.95 0.81 8.77
CA LEU A 30 -2.11 0.31 9.50
C LEU A 30 -1.74 0.02 10.96
N LYS A 31 -2.42 0.68 11.89
CA LYS A 31 -2.23 0.51 13.32
C LYS A 31 -3.49 -0.07 13.96
N CYS A 32 -3.35 -1.11 14.78
CA CYS A 32 -4.47 -1.72 15.49
C CYS A 32 -4.88 -0.86 16.70
N TYR A 33 -6.05 -0.20 16.64
CA TYR A 33 -6.60 0.56 17.77
C TYR A 33 -7.53 -0.27 18.66
N TRP A 34 -8.17 -1.28 18.08
CA TRP A 34 -9.12 -2.16 18.76
C TRP A 34 -8.96 -3.59 18.21
N PRO A 35 -8.45 -4.52 19.02
CA PRO A 35 -8.21 -5.90 18.58
C PRO A 35 -9.45 -6.81 18.61
N GLY A 36 -10.55 -6.39 19.25
CA GLY A 36 -11.84 -7.09 19.19
C GLY A 36 -12.26 -7.76 20.49
N GLY A 37 -11.33 -8.09 21.41
CA GLY A 37 -11.64 -8.68 22.71
C GLY A 37 -12.14 -7.66 23.74
N SER A 38 -13.08 -8.07 24.60
CA SER A 38 -13.53 -7.27 25.75
C SER A 38 -12.42 -7.05 26.79
N ASP A 39 -11.50 -8.02 26.92
CA ASP A 39 -10.39 -7.99 27.86
C ASP A 39 -9.13 -7.32 27.29
N GLU A 40 -9.14 -6.96 26.01
CA GLU A 40 -8.00 -6.34 25.36
C GLU A 40 -8.10 -4.81 25.43
N THR A 41 -7.00 -4.18 25.84
CA THR A 41 -6.97 -2.73 26.06
C THR A 41 -7.02 -1.97 24.73
N ARG A 42 -7.99 -1.07 24.55
CA ARG A 42 -8.05 -0.16 23.39
C ARG A 42 -6.82 0.73 23.38
N GLN A 43 -6.23 0.96 22.21
CA GLN A 43 -5.25 2.04 22.09
C GLN A 43 -5.95 3.41 22.16
N ARG A 44 -5.30 4.35 22.86
CA ARG A 44 -5.79 5.72 22.96
C ARG A 44 -5.65 6.42 21.60
N LEU A 45 -6.72 7.09 21.16
CA LEU A 45 -6.68 7.93 19.97
C LEU A 45 -5.79 9.16 20.22
N PRO A 46 -4.98 9.58 19.23
CA PRO A 46 -4.17 10.78 19.34
C PRO A 46 -5.07 12.03 19.48
N PRO A 47 -4.64 13.04 20.24
CA PRO A 47 -5.35 14.31 20.33
C PRO A 47 -5.35 15.05 18.97
N ILE A 48 -6.36 15.90 18.76
CA ILE A 48 -6.57 16.60 17.48
C ILE A 48 -5.37 17.43 17.02
N ASN A 49 -4.61 18.00 17.96
CA ASN A 49 -3.43 18.80 17.66
C ASN A 49 -2.30 17.94 17.07
N GLU A 50 -2.10 16.72 17.57
CA GLU A 50 -1.11 15.79 17.02
C GLU A 50 -1.51 15.32 15.62
N ILE A 51 -2.80 15.03 15.40
CA ILE A 51 -3.32 14.65 14.08
C ILE A 51 -3.08 15.79 13.08
N ARG A 52 -3.37 17.04 13.48
CA ARG A 52 -3.16 18.21 12.64
C ARG A 52 -1.69 18.39 12.26
N SER A 53 -0.78 18.32 13.23
CA SER A 53 0.66 18.44 12.98
C SER A 53 1.14 17.34 12.05
N CYS A 54 0.73 16.09 12.29
CA CYS A 54 1.05 14.94 11.42
C CYS A 54 0.60 15.20 9.98
N CYS A 55 -0.64 15.64 9.75
CA CYS A 55 -1.12 15.94 8.39
C CYS A 55 -0.27 17.03 7.69
N ILE A 56 0.10 18.09 8.40
CA ILE A 56 0.92 19.18 7.84
C ILE A 56 2.32 18.66 7.48
N GLU A 57 2.97 17.95 8.40
CA GLU A 57 4.30 17.38 8.20
C GLU A 57 4.33 16.38 7.03
N GLN A 58 3.32 15.52 6.92
CA GLN A 58 3.22 14.55 5.83
C GLN A 58 3.03 15.25 4.47
N LEU A 59 2.23 16.31 4.42
CA LEU A 59 2.05 17.11 3.20
C LEU A 59 3.33 17.83 2.79
N ASP A 60 4.12 18.32 3.75
CA ASP A 60 5.40 18.98 3.49
C ASP A 60 6.47 17.99 2.99
N GLN A 61 6.42 16.73 3.41
CA GLN A 61 7.33 15.66 2.95
C GLN A 61 6.94 15.07 1.58
N MET A 62 5.70 15.28 1.12
CA MET A 62 5.22 14.75 -0.14
C MET A 62 5.94 15.37 -1.34
N ARG A 63 6.23 14.54 -2.35
CA ARG A 63 6.87 15.06 -3.57
C ARG A 63 5.96 16.08 -4.26
N PRO A 64 6.50 17.24 -4.71
CA PRO A 64 5.69 18.31 -5.28
C PRO A 64 4.86 17.91 -6.50
N ASP A 65 5.32 16.92 -7.26
CA ASP A 65 4.64 16.46 -8.47
C ASP A 65 3.33 15.71 -8.19
N HIS A 66 3.21 15.08 -7.02
CA HIS A 66 1.95 14.50 -6.52
C HIS A 66 0.97 15.57 -6.02
N MET A 67 1.48 16.74 -5.59
CA MET A 67 0.69 17.84 -5.00
C MET A 67 0.20 18.87 -6.03
N ARG A 68 0.46 18.65 -7.33
CA ARG A 68 0.05 19.58 -8.39
C ARG A 68 -1.48 19.63 -8.51
N ARG A 69 -2.02 20.85 -8.62
CA ARG A 69 -3.47 21.07 -8.83
C ARG A 69 -3.98 20.55 -10.16
N LEU A 70 -3.14 20.59 -11.20
CA LEU A 70 -3.47 20.13 -12.54
C LEU A 70 -2.53 18.99 -12.93
N ASN A 71 -3.12 17.88 -13.39
CA ASN A 71 -2.41 16.68 -13.87
C ASN A 71 -1.36 16.14 -12.88
N PRO A 72 -1.69 15.91 -11.59
CA PRO A 72 -0.74 15.36 -10.62
C PRO A 72 -0.20 14.00 -11.09
N THR A 73 1.05 13.70 -10.74
CA THR A 73 1.62 12.39 -11.04
C THR A 73 0.90 11.35 -10.19
N PRO A 74 0.37 10.26 -10.78
CA PRO A 74 -0.25 9.20 -10.00
C PRO A 74 0.74 8.59 -8.99
N TYR A 75 0.30 8.41 -7.75
CA TYR A 75 1.12 7.71 -6.75
C TYR A 75 1.20 6.22 -7.09
N LYS A 76 2.41 5.66 -7.08
CA LYS A 76 2.63 4.28 -7.52
C LYS A 76 2.24 3.32 -6.40
N ILE A 77 1.19 2.55 -6.62
CA ILE A 77 0.78 1.46 -5.73
C ILE A 77 1.33 0.14 -6.30
N SER A 78 1.85 -0.71 -5.43
CA SER A 78 2.36 -2.03 -5.81
C SER A 78 2.02 -3.04 -4.74
N VAL A 79 1.89 -4.30 -5.16
CA VAL A 79 1.63 -5.43 -4.29
C VAL A 79 2.90 -6.27 -4.13
N SER A 80 2.94 -7.00 -3.02
CA SER A 80 3.98 -8.00 -2.79
C SER A 80 3.85 -9.15 -3.80
N ALA A 81 4.94 -9.87 -4.05
CA ALA A 81 4.91 -11.05 -4.91
C ALA A 81 3.88 -12.08 -4.44
N LYS A 82 3.84 -12.36 -3.13
CA LYS A 82 2.86 -13.31 -2.53
C LYS A 82 1.41 -12.91 -2.83
N LEU A 83 1.07 -11.63 -2.65
CA LEU A 83 -0.29 -11.15 -2.91
C LEU A 83 -0.62 -11.13 -4.41
N TYR A 84 0.35 -10.75 -5.25
CA TYR A 84 0.20 -10.81 -6.70
C TYR A 84 -0.14 -12.24 -7.15
N ASP A 85 0.65 -13.23 -6.71
CA ASP A 85 0.49 -14.62 -7.11
C ASP A 85 -0.86 -15.17 -6.60
N PHE A 86 -1.26 -14.79 -5.39
CA PHE A 86 -2.57 -15.13 -4.83
C PHE A 86 -3.74 -14.56 -5.65
N ILE A 87 -3.68 -13.28 -6.03
CA ILE A 87 -4.75 -12.64 -6.84
C ILE A 87 -4.83 -13.30 -8.23
N HIS A 88 -3.70 -13.57 -8.88
CA HIS A 88 -3.69 -14.19 -10.20
C HIS A 88 -4.20 -15.64 -10.15
N PHE A 89 -3.85 -16.37 -9.09
CA PHE A 89 -4.39 -17.70 -8.85
C PHE A 89 -5.92 -17.67 -8.76
N LEU A 90 -6.48 -16.76 -7.95
CA LEU A 90 -7.94 -16.62 -7.85
C LEU A 90 -8.57 -16.23 -9.18
N TRP A 91 -7.96 -15.30 -9.93
CA TRP A 91 -8.48 -14.90 -11.23
C TRP A 91 -8.57 -16.08 -12.20
N LEU A 92 -7.49 -16.87 -12.34
CA LEU A 92 -7.49 -18.03 -13.22
C LEU A 92 -8.54 -19.08 -12.83
N ASN A 93 -8.79 -19.27 -11.54
CA ASN A 93 -9.78 -20.24 -11.07
C ASN A 93 -11.22 -19.79 -11.32
N GLU A 94 -11.50 -18.49 -11.19
CA GLU A 94 -12.85 -17.93 -11.34
C GLU A 94 -13.16 -17.52 -12.79
N ALA A 95 -12.14 -17.45 -13.65
CA ALA A 95 -12.33 -17.09 -15.06
C ALA A 95 -13.14 -18.18 -15.78
N PRO A 96 -14.24 -17.81 -16.47
CA PRO A 96 -15.03 -18.78 -17.20
C PRO A 96 -14.20 -19.42 -18.32
N VAL A 97 -14.25 -20.75 -18.42
CA VAL A 97 -13.57 -21.50 -19.48
C VAL A 97 -14.43 -21.40 -20.75
N GLY A 98 -13.88 -20.78 -21.79
CA GLY A 98 -14.49 -20.78 -23.12
C GLY A 98 -14.17 -22.06 -23.87
N GLU A 99 -15.17 -22.66 -24.53
CA GLU A 99 -14.96 -23.74 -25.49
C GLU A 99 -14.64 -23.13 -26.86
N LEU A 100 -13.63 -23.68 -27.55
CA LEU A 100 -13.31 -23.31 -28.93
C LEU A 100 -14.27 -24.04 -29.89
N GLN A 101 -14.94 -23.30 -30.77
CA GLN A 101 -15.68 -23.84 -31.93
C GLN A 101 -14.78 -24.00 -33.15
#